data_AF-A0A8H5WQ17-F1
#
_entry.id   AF-A0A8H5WQ17-F1
#
_cell.length_a   1.000
_cell.length_b   1.000
_cell.length_c   1.000
_cell.angle_alpha   90.00
_cell.angle_beta   90.00
_cell.angle_gamma   90.00
#
_symmetry.space_group_name_H-M   'P 1'
#
loop_
_entity.id
_entity.type
_entity.pdbx_description
1 polymer ?
#
loop_
_entity_poly.entity_id
_entity_poly.type
_entity_poly.pdbx_seq_one_letter_code
_entity_poly.pdbx_strand_id
1 'polypeptide(L)'
;MLRTSASNLLRKSLVRSTPALASRAASTHAISNPTLANIEKRWEGMPLQEQAELWMALRDRMQSNWTELTLQEKKAAYWIAFGPHGPRAVDPPGTGARVAWGVFIGLAASVALFGAVRVVAKPAPYTMTQEYQEETNEFLKNQKSDPFTGITSPGYAGKGMVQSPPKGN
;
A
#
# COMPACT_ATOMS: atom_id res chain seq x y z
N MET A 1 52.43 16.99 -88.05
CA MET A 1 51.64 15.90 -87.42
C MET A 1 52.11 15.74 -85.99
N LEU A 2 51.31 16.09 -84.99
CA LEU A 2 51.40 15.60 -83.61
C LEU A 2 50.13 16.05 -82.89
N ARG A 3 49.34 15.06 -82.47
CA ARG A 3 47.98 15.17 -81.97
C ARG A 3 48.01 15.60 -80.51
N THR A 4 47.28 16.65 -80.16
CA THR A 4 46.99 17.06 -78.78
C THR A 4 46.04 16.04 -78.14
N SER A 5 46.46 15.42 -77.04
CA SER A 5 45.67 14.48 -76.26
C SER A 5 44.93 15.23 -75.15
N ALA A 6 43.60 15.33 -75.26
CA ALA A 6 42.75 15.85 -74.19
C ALA A 6 42.50 14.75 -73.15
N SER A 7 43.03 14.92 -71.94
CA SER A 7 42.76 14.04 -70.80
C SER A 7 41.43 14.41 -70.14
N ASN A 8 40.45 13.51 -70.25
CA ASN A 8 39.15 13.62 -69.58
C ASN A 8 39.31 13.58 -68.06
N LEU A 9 38.88 14.65 -67.38
CA LEU A 9 38.72 14.69 -65.92
C LEU A 9 37.46 13.88 -65.54
N LEU A 10 37.67 12.68 -64.98
CA LEU A 10 36.62 11.85 -64.40
C LEU A 10 36.04 12.53 -63.15
N ARG A 11 34.83 13.08 -63.28
CA ARG A 11 34.04 13.63 -62.18
C ARG A 11 33.50 12.46 -61.35
N LYS A 12 34.13 12.17 -60.21
CA LYS A 12 33.68 11.14 -59.27
C LYS A 12 32.44 11.68 -58.53
N SER A 13 31.26 11.19 -58.91
CA SER A 13 30.00 11.46 -58.23
C SER A 13 30.04 10.92 -56.79
N LEU A 14 29.73 11.78 -55.81
CA LEU A 14 29.50 11.36 -54.43
C LEU A 14 28.09 10.77 -54.34
N VAL A 15 27.99 9.45 -54.32
CA VAL A 15 26.73 8.75 -54.04
C VAL A 15 26.45 8.86 -52.55
N ARG A 16 25.43 9.65 -52.19
CA ARG A 16 24.89 9.72 -50.82
C ARG A 16 24.29 8.36 -50.46
N SER A 17 24.97 7.56 -49.66
CA SER A 17 24.39 6.33 -49.11
C SER A 17 23.34 6.72 -48.07
N THR A 18 22.06 6.60 -48.41
CA THR A 18 21.00 6.57 -47.40
C THR A 18 21.16 5.28 -46.61
N PRO A 19 21.29 5.30 -45.26
CA PRO A 19 21.23 4.07 -44.51
C PRO A 19 19.88 3.42 -44.81
N ALA A 20 19.91 2.20 -45.33
CA ALA A 20 18.70 1.39 -45.41
C ALA A 20 18.16 1.27 -43.99
N LEU A 21 16.96 1.81 -43.75
CA LEU A 21 16.21 1.50 -42.54
C LEU A 21 16.09 -0.03 -42.49
N ALA A 22 16.83 -0.66 -41.59
CA ALA A 22 16.64 -2.06 -41.28
C ALA A 22 15.25 -2.20 -40.66
N SER A 23 14.25 -2.43 -41.52
CA SER A 23 12.94 -2.89 -41.10
C SER A 23 13.15 -4.24 -40.45
N ARG A 24 13.14 -4.28 -39.12
CA ARG A 24 13.05 -5.55 -38.41
C ARG A 24 11.75 -6.19 -38.86
N ALA A 25 11.85 -7.40 -39.42
CA ALA A 25 10.67 -8.17 -39.77
C ALA A 25 9.78 -8.24 -38.52
N ALA A 26 8.61 -7.60 -38.57
CA ALA A 26 7.60 -7.78 -37.54
C ALA A 26 7.36 -9.28 -37.43
N SER A 27 7.50 -9.85 -36.23
CA SER A 27 7.22 -11.27 -36.04
C SER A 27 5.75 -11.52 -36.36
N THR A 28 5.49 -12.09 -37.54
CA THR A 28 4.14 -12.46 -37.99
C THR A 28 3.59 -13.64 -37.19
N HIS A 29 4.45 -14.36 -36.49
CA HIS A 29 4.08 -15.51 -35.68
C HIS A 29 3.57 -15.07 -34.30
N ALA A 30 2.47 -15.68 -33.87
CA ALA A 30 1.92 -15.49 -32.53
C ALA A 30 2.95 -15.89 -31.45
N ILE A 31 2.97 -15.18 -30.33
CA ILE A 31 3.84 -15.54 -29.21
C ILE A 31 3.38 -16.90 -28.66
N SER A 32 4.35 -17.76 -28.34
CA SER A 32 4.05 -19.14 -27.94
C SER A 32 3.20 -19.19 -26.66
N ASN A 33 2.29 -20.17 -26.57
CA ASN A 33 1.48 -20.34 -25.36
C ASN A 33 2.30 -20.52 -24.07
N PRO A 34 3.40 -21.31 -24.01
CA PRO A 34 4.16 -21.47 -22.75
C PRO A 34 4.79 -20.17 -22.25
N THR A 35 5.11 -19.23 -23.16
CA THR A 35 5.62 -17.90 -22.79
C THR A 35 4.55 -16.98 -22.21
N LEU A 36 3.29 -17.13 -22.65
CA LEU A 36 2.17 -16.29 -22.17
C LEU A 36 1.36 -16.92 -21.03
N ALA A 37 1.45 -18.25 -20.86
CA ALA A 37 0.66 -18.97 -19.88
C ALA A 37 0.95 -18.49 -18.45
N ASN A 38 -0.11 -18.17 -17.71
CA ASN A 38 -0.02 -17.72 -16.32
C ASN A 38 0.88 -16.47 -16.14
N ILE A 39 0.91 -15.56 -17.12
CA ILE A 39 1.74 -14.35 -17.04
C ILE A 39 1.48 -13.56 -15.74
N GLU A 40 0.23 -13.55 -15.30
CA GLU A 40 -0.24 -12.88 -14.08
C GLU A 40 0.50 -13.31 -12.82
N LYS A 41 0.90 -14.59 -12.74
CA LYS A 41 1.60 -15.15 -11.58
C LYS A 41 3.12 -15.05 -11.69
N ARG A 42 3.67 -15.06 -12.91
CA ARG A 42 5.12 -15.11 -13.14
C ARG A 42 5.75 -13.75 -13.38
N TRP A 43 4.96 -12.74 -13.76
CA TRP A 43 5.46 -11.43 -14.20
C TRP A 43 6.44 -10.81 -13.19
N GLU A 44 6.04 -10.75 -11.91
CA GLU A 44 6.88 -10.19 -10.83
C GLU A 44 8.13 -11.03 -10.51
N GLY A 45 8.10 -12.34 -10.78
CA GLY A 45 9.23 -13.25 -10.55
C GLY A 45 10.15 -13.40 -11.76
N MET A 46 9.78 -12.82 -12.90
CA MET A 46 10.53 -12.94 -14.16
C MET A 46 11.75 -12.01 -14.15
N PRO A 47 12.92 -12.45 -14.66
CA PRO A 47 14.06 -11.56 -14.85
C PRO A 47 13.71 -10.33 -15.67
N LEU A 48 14.26 -9.16 -15.33
CA LEU A 48 13.94 -7.89 -16.00
C LEU A 48 14.21 -7.92 -17.51
N GLN A 49 15.23 -8.67 -17.93
CA GLN A 49 15.54 -8.89 -19.35
C GLN A 49 14.41 -9.62 -20.07
N GLU A 50 13.89 -10.71 -19.49
CA GLU A 50 12.77 -11.46 -20.07
C GLU A 50 11.48 -10.64 -20.09
N GLN A 51 11.23 -9.82 -19.06
CA GLN A 51 10.10 -8.89 -19.04
C GLN A 51 10.20 -7.89 -20.20
N ALA A 52 11.39 -7.33 -20.43
CA ALA A 52 11.64 -6.39 -21.51
C ALA A 52 11.48 -7.05 -22.89
N GLU A 53 12.00 -8.25 -23.08
CA GLU A 53 11.88 -9.00 -24.33
C GLU A 53 10.42 -9.36 -24.64
N LEU A 54 9.68 -9.86 -23.63
CA LEU A 54 8.26 -10.18 -23.77
C LEU A 54 7.42 -8.94 -24.07
N TRP A 55 7.73 -7.82 -23.40
CA TRP A 55 7.08 -6.53 -23.66
C TRP A 55 7.34 -6.05 -25.09
N MET A 56 8.59 -6.11 -25.56
CA MET A 56 8.93 -5.74 -26.94
C MET A 56 8.20 -6.63 -27.95
N ALA A 57 8.18 -7.94 -27.74
CA ALA A 57 7.48 -8.87 -28.62
C ALA A 57 5.96 -8.61 -28.67
N LEU A 58 5.32 -8.38 -27.52
CA LEU A 58 3.89 -8.04 -27.46
C LEU A 58 3.61 -6.70 -28.12
N ARG A 59 4.46 -5.69 -27.88
CA ARG A 59 4.34 -4.37 -28.52
C ARG A 59 4.41 -4.47 -30.04
N ASP A 60 5.33 -5.27 -30.56
CA ASP A 60 5.49 -5.46 -32.01
C ASP A 60 4.29 -6.22 -32.61
N ARG A 61 3.74 -7.23 -31.90
CA ARG A 61 2.49 -7.90 -32.31
C ARG A 61 1.29 -6.95 -32.32
N MET A 62 1.19 -6.05 -31.34
CA MET A 62 0.10 -5.08 -31.25
C MET A 62 0.14 -3.97 -32.31
N GLN A 63 1.25 -3.78 -33.01
CA GLN A 63 1.32 -2.86 -34.17
C GLN A 63 0.60 -3.41 -35.41
N SER A 64 0.34 -4.73 -35.44
CA SER A 64 -0.34 -5.41 -36.54
C SER A 64 -1.86 -5.46 -36.34
N ASN A 65 -2.58 -6.26 -37.15
CA ASN A 65 -4.04 -6.34 -37.08
C ASN A 65 -4.53 -7.03 -35.79
N TRP A 66 -5.37 -6.35 -35.02
CA TRP A 66 -5.88 -6.85 -33.72
C TRP A 66 -6.85 -8.02 -33.82
N THR A 67 -7.39 -8.31 -34.99
CA THR A 67 -8.19 -9.53 -35.20
C THR A 67 -7.33 -10.79 -35.20
N GLU A 68 -6.03 -10.68 -35.50
CA GLU A 68 -5.09 -11.79 -35.56
C GLU A 68 -4.35 -12.04 -34.23
N LEU A 69 -4.57 -11.18 -33.23
CA LEU A 69 -4.06 -11.41 -31.87
C LEU A 69 -4.88 -12.50 -31.19
N THR A 70 -4.16 -13.47 -30.65
CA THR A 70 -4.75 -14.53 -29.83
C THR A 70 -5.34 -13.95 -28.55
N LEU A 71 -6.31 -14.65 -27.96
CA LEU A 71 -6.94 -14.22 -26.70
C LEU A 71 -5.93 -14.15 -25.55
N GLN A 72 -4.90 -15.00 -25.56
CA GLN A 72 -3.83 -14.99 -24.56
C GLN A 72 -2.92 -13.77 -24.72
N GLU A 73 -2.55 -13.39 -25.96
CA GLU A 73 -1.79 -12.15 -26.21
C GLU A 73 -2.55 -10.92 -25.72
N LYS A 74 -3.87 -10.87 -25.96
CA LYS A 74 -4.73 -9.77 -25.49
C LYS A 74 -4.78 -9.70 -23.96
N LYS A 75 -4.97 -10.83 -23.28
CA LYS A 75 -4.96 -10.91 -21.82
C LYS A 75 -3.60 -10.50 -21.23
N ALA A 76 -2.52 -11.01 -21.80
CA ALA A 76 -1.17 -10.69 -21.36
C ALA A 76 -0.84 -9.22 -21.56
N ALA A 77 -1.16 -8.63 -22.72
CA ALA A 77 -0.97 -7.22 -22.99
C ALA A 77 -1.77 -6.34 -22.00
N TYR A 78 -3.02 -6.70 -21.72
CA TYR A 78 -3.85 -5.99 -20.75
C TYR A 78 -3.26 -6.06 -19.33
N TRP A 79 -2.86 -7.24 -18.89
CA TRP A 79 -2.23 -7.43 -17.59
C TRP A 79 -0.91 -6.67 -17.46
N ILE A 80 -0.02 -6.76 -18.45
CA ILE A 80 1.27 -6.07 -18.40
C ILE A 80 1.08 -4.54 -18.42
N ALA A 81 0.10 -4.02 -19.14
CA ALA A 81 -0.15 -2.57 -19.17
C ALA A 81 -0.86 -2.04 -17.90
N PHE A 82 -1.79 -2.82 -17.32
CA PHE A 82 -2.74 -2.30 -16.32
C PHE A 82 -2.87 -3.13 -15.04
N GLY A 83 -2.17 -4.26 -14.93
CA GLY A 83 -2.22 -5.14 -13.78
C GLY A 83 -1.66 -4.53 -12.49
N PRO A 84 -1.93 -5.17 -11.33
CA PRO A 84 -1.44 -4.77 -10.01
C PRO A 84 0.04 -5.14 -9.81
N HIS A 85 0.91 -4.58 -10.64
CA HIS A 85 2.36 -4.76 -10.59
C HIS A 85 3.10 -3.43 -10.66
N GLY A 86 4.39 -3.44 -10.32
CA GLY A 86 5.24 -2.25 -10.37
C GLY A 86 4.64 -1.08 -9.56
N PRO A 87 4.40 0.10 -10.16
CA PRO A 87 3.77 1.24 -9.46
C PRO A 87 2.34 1.00 -8.96
N ARG A 88 1.66 -0.06 -9.42
CA ARG A 88 0.30 -0.42 -9.02
C ARG A 88 0.26 -1.69 -8.17
N ALA A 89 1.41 -2.12 -7.65
CA ALA A 89 1.49 -3.28 -6.79
C ALA A 89 0.58 -3.09 -5.57
N VAL A 90 -0.22 -4.12 -5.28
CA VAL A 90 -1.07 -4.19 -4.10
C VAL A 90 -0.26 -4.76 -2.94
N ASP A 91 -0.64 -4.43 -1.72
CA ASP A 91 -0.03 -4.99 -0.52
C ASP A 91 0.03 -6.53 -0.61
N PRO A 92 1.18 -7.14 -0.24
CA PRO A 92 1.32 -8.58 -0.22
C PRO A 92 0.25 -9.24 0.66
N PRO A 93 -0.15 -10.48 0.34
CA PRO A 93 -1.11 -11.22 1.16
C PRO A 93 -0.60 -11.34 2.60
N GLY A 94 -1.49 -11.10 3.57
CA GLY A 94 -1.17 -11.16 5.01
C GLY A 94 -0.68 -9.85 5.63
N THR A 95 -0.50 -8.78 4.85
CA THR A 95 -0.11 -7.46 5.37
C THR A 95 -1.12 -6.94 6.40
N GLY A 96 -2.43 -7.05 6.13
CA GLY A 96 -3.47 -6.63 7.07
C GLY A 96 -3.41 -7.34 8.43
N ALA A 97 -3.18 -8.66 8.43
CA ALA A 97 -3.03 -9.43 9.67
C ALA A 97 -1.76 -9.04 10.44
N ARG A 98 -0.65 -8.79 9.74
CA ARG A 98 0.60 -8.31 10.35
C ARG A 98 0.42 -6.95 11.01
N VAL A 99 -0.27 -6.01 10.35
CA VAL A 99 -0.58 -4.69 10.91
C VAL A 99 -1.48 -4.82 12.13
N ALA A 100 -2.56 -5.61 12.05
CA ALA A 100 -3.47 -5.82 13.17
C ALA A 100 -2.75 -6.37 14.41
N TRP A 101 -1.90 -7.38 14.23
CA TRP A 101 -1.07 -7.93 15.31
C TRP A 101 -0.06 -6.93 15.84
N GLY A 102 0.59 -6.15 14.98
CA GLY A 102 1.51 -5.09 15.40
C GLY A 102 0.83 -4.05 16.29
N VAL A 103 -0.38 -3.62 15.91
CA VAL A 103 -1.19 -2.68 16.72
C VAL A 103 -1.57 -3.30 18.06
N PHE A 104 -2.03 -4.55 18.07
CA PHE A 104 -2.39 -5.24 19.31
C PHE A 104 -1.21 -5.37 20.26
N ILE A 105 -0.04 -5.77 19.76
CA ILE A 105 1.19 -5.86 20.55
C ILE A 105 1.59 -4.50 21.10
N GLY A 106 1.52 -3.44 20.28
CA GLY A 106 1.82 -2.08 20.72
C GLY A 106 0.90 -1.58 21.84
N LEU A 107 -0.40 -1.86 21.74
CA LEU A 107 -1.37 -1.55 22.79
C LEU A 107 -1.11 -2.35 24.06
N ALA A 108 -0.88 -3.65 23.93
CA ALA A 108 -0.58 -4.53 25.06
C ALA A 108 0.71 -4.08 25.78
N ALA A 109 1.77 -3.74 25.04
CA ALA A 109 3.01 -3.21 25.60
C ALA A 109 2.79 -1.88 26.33
N SER A 110 1.96 -0.99 25.75
CA SER A 110 1.62 0.30 26.37
C SER A 110 0.86 0.12 27.69
N VAL A 111 -0.14 -0.77 27.73
CA VAL A 111 -0.89 -1.10 28.96
C VAL A 111 0.02 -1.76 29.99
N ALA A 112 0.89 -2.67 29.57
CA ALA A 112 1.84 -3.32 30.48
C ALA A 112 2.82 -2.31 31.10
N LEU A 113 3.37 -1.39 30.30
CA LEU A 113 4.25 -0.33 30.78
C LEU A 113 3.52 0.61 31.74
N PHE A 114 2.30 1.05 31.39
CA PHE A 114 1.48 1.88 32.26
C PHE A 114 1.18 1.17 33.59
N GLY A 115 0.80 -0.11 33.53
CA GLY A 115 0.57 -0.95 34.71
C GLY A 115 1.80 -1.05 35.60
N ALA A 116 2.98 -1.31 35.02
CA ALA A 116 4.24 -1.39 35.76
C ALA A 116 4.56 -0.08 36.50
N VAL A 117 4.41 1.06 35.83
CA VAL A 117 4.60 2.38 36.46
C VAL A 117 3.54 2.62 37.55
N ARG A 118 2.30 2.18 37.33
CA ARG A 118 1.21 2.43 38.28
C ARG A 118 1.31 1.62 39.57
N VAL A 119 1.88 0.42 39.52
CA VAL A 119 2.11 -0.46 40.69
C VAL A 119 3.15 0.12 41.65
N VAL A 120 4.17 0.83 41.14
CA VAL A 120 5.21 1.46 41.97
C VAL A 120 4.87 2.89 42.42
N ALA A 121 3.76 3.44 41.95
CA ALA A 121 3.34 4.79 42.29
C ALA A 121 2.81 4.90 43.73
N LYS A 122 2.78 6.12 44.27
CA LYS A 122 2.28 6.41 45.62
C LYS A 122 0.83 5.95 45.81
N PRO A 123 0.43 5.58 47.04
CA PRO A 123 -0.95 5.20 47.34
C PRO A 123 -1.92 6.35 47.07
N ALA A 124 -3.19 6.02 46.89
CA ALA A 124 -4.25 7.01 46.75
C ALA A 124 -4.36 7.88 48.02
N PRO A 125 -4.79 9.15 47.89
CA PRO A 125 -5.02 9.99 49.06
C PRO A 125 -6.17 9.42 49.91
N TYR A 126 -6.18 9.74 51.21
CA TYR A 126 -7.17 9.21 52.15
C TYR A 126 -8.62 9.60 51.82
N THR A 127 -8.82 10.65 51.02
CA THR A 127 -10.14 11.10 50.54
C THR A 127 -10.70 10.25 49.41
N MET A 128 -9.87 9.37 48.82
CA MET A 128 -10.27 8.45 47.76
C MET A 128 -10.63 7.08 48.35
N THR A 129 -11.53 7.08 49.34
CA THR A 129 -12.18 5.88 49.88
C THR A 129 -13.69 6.07 49.86
N GLN A 130 -14.43 4.96 49.82
CA GLN A 130 -15.90 5.00 49.78
C GLN A 130 -16.50 5.75 50.98
N GLU A 131 -15.99 5.53 52.18
CA GLU A 131 -16.55 6.07 53.43
C GLU A 131 -16.43 7.60 53.45
N TYR A 132 -15.25 8.13 53.10
CA TYR A 132 -15.04 9.58 53.02
C TYR A 132 -15.93 10.23 51.95
N GLN A 133 -16.16 9.53 50.83
CA GLN A 133 -17.02 10.01 49.75
C GLN A 133 -18.51 9.94 50.12
N GLU A 134 -18.91 8.98 50.94
CA GLU A 134 -20.25 8.88 51.52
C GLU A 134 -20.50 10.01 52.54
N GLU A 135 -19.54 10.30 53.41
CA GLU A 135 -19.59 11.48 54.31
C GLU A 135 -19.67 12.78 53.50
N THR A 136 -18.91 12.88 52.41
CA THR A 136 -19.00 14.02 51.49
C THR A 136 -20.39 14.14 50.88
N ASN A 137 -21.02 13.01 50.51
CA ASN A 137 -22.40 13.00 50.01
C ASN A 137 -23.39 13.51 51.07
N GLU A 138 -23.26 13.12 52.32
CA GLU A 138 -24.11 13.62 53.42
C GLU A 138 -23.93 15.12 53.64
N PHE A 139 -22.68 15.60 53.63
CA PHE A 139 -22.36 17.01 53.72
C PHE A 139 -22.98 17.84 52.58
N LEU A 140 -22.90 17.35 51.33
CA LEU A 140 -23.51 18.01 50.17
C LEU A 140 -25.03 17.99 50.23
N LYS A 141 -25.63 16.92 50.75
CA LYS A 141 -27.08 16.86 51.01
C LYS A 141 -27.50 17.90 52.04
N ASN A 142 -26.73 18.05 53.12
CA ASN A 142 -26.98 19.05 54.16
C ASN A 142 -26.90 20.48 53.61
N GLN A 143 -26.03 20.73 52.62
CA GLN A 143 -25.90 22.02 51.95
C GLN A 143 -26.87 22.26 50.80
N LYS A 144 -27.72 21.28 50.45
CA LYS A 144 -28.60 21.35 49.27
C LYS A 144 -27.84 21.58 47.96
N SER A 145 -26.66 20.97 47.84
CA SER A 145 -25.83 21.07 46.63
C SER A 145 -26.46 20.32 45.46
N ASP A 146 -26.42 20.92 44.27
CA ASP A 146 -27.01 20.40 43.02
C ASP A 146 -28.49 19.97 43.10
N PRO A 147 -29.43 20.91 43.40
CA PRO A 147 -30.83 20.60 43.65
C PRO A 147 -31.66 20.28 42.39
N PHE A 148 -31.16 20.55 41.19
CA PHE A 148 -31.91 20.35 39.94
C PHE A 148 -31.58 19.02 39.25
N THR A 149 -30.31 18.61 39.27
CA THR A 149 -29.82 17.43 38.51
C THR A 149 -28.96 16.49 39.34
N GLY A 150 -28.49 16.92 40.51
CA GLY A 150 -27.49 16.20 41.29
C GLY A 150 -28.05 15.63 42.59
N ILE A 151 -27.17 15.51 43.59
CA ILE A 151 -27.38 14.68 44.76
C ILE A 151 -28.59 15.06 45.63
N THR A 152 -29.07 16.30 45.53
CA THR A 152 -30.25 16.78 46.27
C THR A 152 -31.49 16.97 45.40
N SER A 153 -31.45 16.54 44.14
CA SER A 153 -32.61 16.65 43.26
C SER A 153 -33.72 15.65 43.62
N PRO A 154 -35.00 16.02 43.42
CA PRO A 154 -36.10 15.11 43.62
C PRO A 154 -35.96 13.87 42.71
N GLY A 155 -35.83 12.69 43.32
CA GLY A 155 -35.71 11.42 42.59
C GLY A 155 -34.29 11.03 42.19
N TYR A 156 -33.25 11.66 42.74
CA TYR A 156 -31.86 11.24 42.50
C TYR A 156 -31.58 9.80 43.00
N ALA A 157 -31.19 8.91 42.10
CA ALA A 157 -30.89 7.49 42.38
C ALA A 157 -29.41 7.10 42.14
N GLY A 158 -28.53 8.08 41.94
CA GLY A 158 -27.10 7.85 41.68
C GLY A 158 -26.26 7.65 42.95
N LYS A 159 -25.00 7.25 42.77
CA LYS A 159 -24.02 7.05 43.86
C LYS A 159 -23.41 8.35 44.40
N GLY A 160 -23.77 9.51 43.85
CA GLY A 160 -23.17 10.79 44.22
C GLY A 160 -21.68 10.84 43.89
N MET A 161 -20.89 11.28 44.87
CA MET A 161 -19.44 11.43 44.79
C MET A 161 -18.66 10.12 44.97
N VAL A 162 -19.35 8.98 45.20
CA VAL A 162 -18.69 7.68 45.41
C VAL A 162 -18.14 7.14 44.10
N GLN A 163 -16.81 7.07 44.01
CA GLN A 163 -16.03 6.59 42.87
C GLN A 163 -14.96 5.59 43.28
N SER A 164 -14.57 5.58 44.56
CA SER A 164 -13.50 4.74 45.08
C SER A 164 -14.05 3.49 45.78
N PRO A 165 -13.27 2.38 45.82
CA PRO A 165 -13.63 1.21 46.60
C PRO A 165 -13.66 1.51 48.12
N PRO A 166 -14.24 0.61 48.94
CA PRO A 166 -14.11 0.67 50.39
C PRO A 166 -12.64 0.79 50.80
N LYS A 167 -12.39 1.46 51.93
CA LYS A 167 -11.06 1.52 52.51
C LYS A 167 -10.59 0.09 52.78
N GLY A 168 -9.54 -0.34 52.08
CA GLY A 168 -8.92 -1.64 52.31
C GLY A 168 -8.40 -1.74 53.75
N ASN A 169 -8.63 -2.88 54.40
CA ASN A 169 -8.00 -3.23 55.68
C ASN A 169 -6.51 -3.53 55.48
#